data_AF-A0A4Z0H7K0-F1
#
_entry.id   AF-A0A4Z0H7K0-F1
#
_cell.length_a   1.000
_cell.length_b   1.000
_cell.length_c   1.000
_cell.angle_alpha   90.00
_cell.angle_beta   90.00
_cell.angle_gamma   90.00
#
_symmetry.space_group_name_H-M   'P 1'
#
loop_
_entity.id
_entity.type
_entity.pdbx_description
1 polymer ?
#
loop_
_entity_poly.entity_id
_entity_poly.type
_entity_poly.pdbx_seq_one_letter_code
_entity_poly.pdbx_strand_id
1 'polypeptide(L)'
;MSCQNSLRGGVMGTAGAVLALGALTLGSAPTAQAAVTATRDEAREVARRMIPDAAQFRCFNNLVRRESDWKVTATNALSGAYGLMQAVPGSKMASHGSDWRTNAATQISWGLDYVKERYGGACGAWSFWRAKGWY
;
A
#
# COMPACT_ATOMS: atom_id res chain seq x y z
N MET A 1 -24.54 -12.23 13.31
CA MET A 1 -23.53 -13.05 12.61
C MET A 1 -22.30 -13.14 13.50
N SER A 2 -22.07 -14.35 14.03
CA SER A 2 -21.21 -14.68 15.17
C SER A 2 -19.71 -14.71 14.86
N CYS A 3 -18.94 -14.37 15.89
CA CYS A 3 -17.53 -14.69 16.10
C CYS A 3 -17.26 -16.21 16.22
N GLN A 4 -16.08 -16.61 15.73
CA GLN A 4 -15.18 -17.67 16.23
C GLN A 4 -15.58 -19.17 16.20
N ASN A 5 -14.53 -20.00 16.08
CA ASN A 5 -14.40 -21.48 16.24
C ASN A 5 -14.31 -22.25 14.90
N SER A 6 -13.35 -23.13 14.61
CA SER A 6 -12.61 -24.13 15.40
C SER A 6 -11.33 -24.49 14.58
N LEU A 7 -10.18 -24.91 15.14
CA LEU A 7 -9.97 -26.27 15.65
C LEU A 7 -8.74 -26.29 16.57
N ARG A 8 -8.95 -26.75 17.81
CA ARG A 8 -7.95 -27.38 18.67
C ARG A 8 -7.90 -28.87 18.34
N GLY A 9 -6.71 -29.40 18.09
CA GLY A 9 -6.42 -30.83 18.14
C GLY A 9 -5.20 -31.04 19.03
N GLY A 10 -5.40 -31.63 20.21
CA GLY A 10 -4.33 -31.98 21.14
C GLY A 10 -3.86 -33.42 20.91
N VAL A 11 -2.58 -33.67 21.13
CA VAL A 11 -2.08 -34.99 21.55
C VAL A 11 -0.99 -34.76 22.59
N MET A 12 -1.23 -35.35 23.76
CA MET A 12 -0.35 -35.47 24.91
C MET A 12 0.70 -36.54 24.59
N GLY A 13 1.96 -36.16 24.46
CA GLY A 13 3.09 -37.06 24.23
C GLY A 13 4.11 -36.91 25.35
N THR A 14 4.32 -37.98 26.12
CA THR A 14 5.30 -38.10 27.20
C THR A 14 6.71 -37.79 26.70
N ALA A 15 7.37 -36.80 27.32
CA ALA A 15 8.77 -36.47 27.05
C ALA A 15 9.69 -37.57 27.61
N GLY A 16 10.13 -38.49 26.75
CA GLY A 16 11.31 -39.30 26.97
C GLY A 16 12.55 -38.43 26.75
N ALA A 17 13.47 -38.44 27.72
CA ALA A 17 14.73 -37.71 27.67
C ALA A 17 15.62 -38.25 26.54
N VAL A 18 15.99 -37.39 25.60
CA VAL A 18 17.13 -37.60 24.68
C VAL A 18 18.18 -36.54 24.99
N LEU A 19 19.28 -36.98 25.60
CA LEU A 19 20.52 -36.23 25.70
C LEU A 19 21.16 -36.20 24.31
N ALA A 20 21.09 -35.05 23.63
CA ALA A 20 21.88 -34.79 22.44
C ALA A 20 22.71 -33.51 22.64
N LEU A 21 24.01 -33.69 22.42
CA LEU A 21 25.09 -32.72 22.58
C LEU A 21 24.88 -31.46 21.72
N GLY A 22 25.14 -30.31 22.35
CA GLY A 22 25.60 -29.04 21.76
C GLY A 22 25.10 -28.63 20.38
N ALA A 23 24.10 -27.73 20.34
CA ALA A 23 23.89 -26.82 19.22
C ALA A 23 23.83 -25.38 19.74
N LEU A 24 24.80 -24.55 19.34
CA LEU A 24 24.75 -23.09 19.48
C LEU A 24 23.51 -22.58 18.74
N THR A 25 22.49 -22.13 19.47
CA THR A 25 21.39 -21.37 18.87
C THR A 25 21.89 -19.95 18.61
N LEU A 26 22.42 -19.70 17.42
CA LEU A 26 22.59 -18.34 16.91
C LEU A 26 21.21 -17.68 16.89
N GLY A 27 21.08 -16.56 17.60
CA GLY A 27 19.86 -15.77 17.66
C GLY A 27 19.45 -15.32 16.27
N SER A 28 18.19 -15.59 15.91
CA SER A 28 17.55 -15.04 14.73
C SER A 28 17.40 -13.53 14.92
N ALA A 29 18.34 -12.75 14.39
CA ALA A 29 18.14 -11.31 14.19
C ALA A 29 16.89 -11.12 13.31
N PRO A 30 15.99 -10.16 13.61
CA PRO A 30 14.92 -9.85 12.68
C PRO A 30 15.57 -9.40 11.38
N THR A 31 15.34 -10.13 10.30
CA THR A 31 15.63 -9.65 8.96
C THR A 31 14.91 -8.32 8.83
N ALA A 32 15.66 -7.23 8.60
CA ALA A 32 15.09 -5.98 8.16
C ALA A 32 14.22 -6.31 6.95
N GLN A 33 12.90 -6.26 7.11
CA GLN A 33 11.96 -6.57 6.06
C GLN A 33 12.21 -5.53 4.95
N ALA A 34 13.01 -5.91 3.94
CA ALA A 34 13.16 -5.10 2.75
C ALA A 34 11.75 -4.79 2.26
N ALA A 35 11.43 -3.51 2.10
CA ALA A 35 10.08 -3.07 1.83
C ALA A 35 9.55 -3.81 0.59
N VAL A 36 8.64 -4.76 0.81
CA VAL A 36 7.99 -5.49 -0.27
C VAL A 36 7.20 -4.45 -1.05
N THR A 37 7.54 -4.26 -2.31
CA THR A 37 6.79 -3.36 -3.17
C THR A 37 5.40 -3.94 -3.35
N ALA A 38 4.37 -3.21 -2.94
CA ALA A 38 3.00 -3.67 -3.06
C ALA A 38 2.64 -3.92 -4.53
N THR A 39 2.01 -5.06 -4.79
CA THR A 39 1.39 -5.37 -6.08
C THR A 39 0.25 -4.38 -6.37
N ARG A 40 -0.22 -4.36 -7.63
CA ARG A 40 -1.34 -3.50 -8.05
C ARG A 40 -2.61 -3.79 -7.24
N ASP A 41 -2.89 -5.07 -6.96
CA ASP A 41 -4.07 -5.49 -6.20
C ASP A 41 -3.97 -5.13 -4.72
N GLU A 42 -2.79 -5.32 -4.12
CA GLU A 42 -2.55 -4.91 -2.73
C GLU A 42 -2.68 -3.39 -2.58
N ALA A 43 -2.14 -2.60 -3.51
CA ALA A 43 -2.29 -1.15 -3.51
C ALA A 43 -3.77 -0.72 -3.61
N ARG A 44 -4.55 -1.38 -4.48
CA ARG A 44 -6.00 -1.17 -4.59
C ARG A 44 -6.74 -1.48 -3.30
N GLU A 45 -6.38 -2.58 -2.64
CA GLU A 45 -6.98 -3.00 -1.38
C GLU A 45 -6.65 -2.02 -0.25
N VAL A 46 -5.41 -1.54 -0.17
CA VAL A 46 -5.02 -0.47 0.77
C VAL A 46 -5.87 0.77 0.53
N ALA A 47 -6.04 1.20 -0.72
CA ALA A 47 -6.86 2.37 -1.04
C ALA A 47 -8.34 2.17 -0.64
N ARG A 48 -8.92 0.98 -0.82
CA ARG A 48 -10.29 0.67 -0.36
C ARG A 48 -10.44 0.86 1.15
N ARG A 49 -9.43 0.45 1.93
CA ARG A 49 -9.44 0.60 3.39
C ARG A 49 -9.28 2.05 3.83
N MET A 50 -8.48 2.83 3.09
CA MET A 50 -8.21 4.24 3.40
C MET A 50 -9.35 5.18 2.96
N ILE A 51 -10.19 4.76 2.01
CA ILE A 51 -11.25 5.59 1.42
C ILE A 51 -12.60 4.89 1.64
N PRO A 52 -13.21 5.05 2.83
CA PRO A 52 -14.45 4.34 3.17
C PRO A 52 -15.65 4.81 2.35
N ASP A 53 -15.64 6.05 1.85
CA ASP A 53 -16.66 6.53 0.92
C ASP A 53 -16.49 5.87 -0.45
N ALA A 54 -17.47 5.04 -0.82
CA ALA A 54 -17.42 4.25 -2.05
C ALA A 54 -17.41 5.11 -3.33
N ALA A 55 -17.99 6.31 -3.30
CA ALA A 55 -17.96 7.21 -4.44
C ALA A 55 -16.57 7.82 -4.61
N GLN A 56 -15.97 8.32 -3.53
CA GLN A 56 -14.59 8.83 -3.53
C GLN A 56 -13.60 7.74 -3.94
N PHE A 57 -13.75 6.52 -3.43
CA PHE A 57 -12.91 5.40 -3.84
C PHE A 57 -13.02 5.13 -5.34
N ARG A 58 -14.24 5.09 -5.90
CA ARG A 58 -14.46 4.88 -7.33
C ARG A 58 -13.79 5.97 -8.17
N CYS A 59 -13.90 7.23 -7.77
CA CYS A 59 -13.25 8.36 -8.44
C CYS A 59 -11.72 8.27 -8.34
N PHE A 60 -11.18 8.00 -7.16
CA PHE A 60 -9.75 7.82 -6.92
C PHE A 60 -9.18 6.66 -7.74
N ASN A 61 -9.90 5.53 -7.79
CA ASN A 61 -9.52 4.38 -8.59
C ASN A 61 -9.43 4.69 -10.09
N ASN A 62 -10.33 5.52 -10.60
CA ASN A 62 -10.26 5.95 -12.00
C ASN A 62 -9.03 6.83 -12.26
N LEU A 63 -8.70 7.74 -11.35
CA LEU A 63 -7.49 8.55 -11.43
C LEU A 63 -6.24 7.66 -11.42
N VAL A 64 -6.02 6.87 -10.37
CA VAL A 64 -4.82 6.03 -10.22
C VAL A 64 -4.66 5.04 -11.37
N ARG A 65 -5.76 4.45 -11.86
CA ARG A 65 -5.70 3.55 -13.02
C ARG A 65 -5.15 4.25 -14.26
N ARG A 66 -5.50 5.51 -14.48
CA ARG A 66 -5.00 6.29 -15.61
C ARG A 66 -3.55 6.73 -15.43
N GLU A 67 -3.19 7.12 -14.22
CA GLU A 67 -1.85 7.64 -13.92
C GLU A 67 -0.78 6.55 -13.95
N SER A 68 -1.07 5.37 -13.38
CA SER A 68 -0.03 4.36 -13.12
C SER A 68 -0.46 2.92 -13.39
N ASP A 69 -1.74 2.70 -13.75
CA ASP A 69 -2.38 1.39 -13.69
C ASP A 69 -2.12 0.68 -12.35
N TRP A 70 -2.18 1.45 -11.25
CA TRP A 70 -1.90 0.98 -9.88
C TRP A 70 -0.48 0.45 -9.63
N LYS A 71 0.48 0.71 -10.52
CA LYS A 71 1.89 0.34 -10.30
C LYS A 71 2.55 1.35 -9.35
N VAL A 72 2.82 0.93 -8.11
CA VAL A 72 3.46 1.75 -7.05
C VAL A 72 4.83 2.31 -7.47
N THR A 73 5.52 1.61 -8.37
CA THR A 73 6.82 2.01 -8.93
C THR A 73 6.72 2.51 -10.37
N ALA A 74 5.54 2.99 -10.81
CA ALA A 74 5.40 3.60 -12.12
C ALA A 74 6.31 4.82 -12.23
N THR A 75 7.16 4.83 -13.25
CA THR A 75 8.08 5.95 -13.52
C THR A 75 7.89 6.37 -14.97
N ASN A 76 7.69 7.66 -15.20
CA ASN A 76 7.79 8.25 -16.52
C ASN A 76 9.20 8.83 -16.69
N ALA A 77 10.00 8.23 -17.57
CA ALA A 77 11.41 8.63 -17.76
C ALA A 77 11.56 10.05 -18.35
N LEU A 78 10.58 10.51 -19.13
CA LEU A 78 10.65 11.82 -19.78
C LEU A 78 10.32 12.96 -18.81
N SER A 79 9.29 12.79 -17.98
CA SER A 79 8.84 13.83 -17.04
C SER A 79 9.43 13.69 -15.63
N GLY A 80 9.97 12.53 -15.27
CA GLY A 80 10.40 12.21 -13.91
C GLY A 80 9.24 11.93 -12.95
N ALA A 81 8.01 11.80 -13.45
CA ALA A 81 6.85 11.47 -12.62
C ALA A 81 6.97 10.07 -12.01
N TYR A 82 6.50 9.94 -10.76
CA TYR A 82 6.67 8.71 -9.99
C TYR A 82 5.43 8.32 -9.17
N GLY A 83 5.19 7.01 -9.10
CA GLY A 83 4.24 6.40 -8.17
C GLY A 83 2.79 6.42 -8.65
N LEU A 84 1.88 6.07 -7.74
CA LEU A 84 0.46 5.84 -8.02
C LEU A 84 -0.24 7.06 -8.65
N MET A 85 0.12 8.25 -8.17
CA MET A 85 -0.45 9.54 -8.61
C MET A 85 0.53 10.36 -9.46
N GLN A 86 1.58 9.72 -10.01
CA GLN A 86 2.56 10.34 -10.92
C GLN A 86 3.09 11.70 -10.43
N ALA A 87 3.56 11.74 -9.17
CA ALA A 87 4.04 12.96 -8.54
C ALA A 87 5.32 13.50 -9.19
N VAL A 88 5.38 14.82 -9.41
CA VAL A 88 6.56 15.53 -9.94
C VAL A 88 7.01 16.64 -8.99
N PRO A 89 8.22 16.56 -8.38
CA PRO A 89 9.03 15.35 -8.25
C PRO A 89 8.38 14.33 -7.30
N GLY A 90 8.71 13.05 -7.46
CA GLY A 90 8.23 11.97 -6.59
C GLY A 90 8.54 12.16 -5.10
N SER A 91 9.63 12.86 -4.79
CA SER A 91 10.06 13.17 -3.41
C SER A 91 9.05 13.97 -2.60
N LYS A 92 8.04 14.59 -3.23
CA LYS A 92 6.93 15.24 -2.52
C LYS A 92 6.17 14.27 -1.60
N MET A 93 6.14 12.98 -1.93
CA MET A 93 5.49 11.95 -1.10
C MET A 93 6.24 11.69 0.22
N ALA A 94 7.48 12.16 0.36
CA ALA A 94 8.25 12.02 1.60
C ALA A 94 7.62 12.73 2.80
N SER A 95 6.71 13.70 2.59
CA SER A 95 5.96 14.34 3.69
C SER A 95 5.01 13.39 4.41
N HIS A 96 4.65 12.24 3.81
CA HIS A 96 3.76 11.24 4.41
C HIS A 96 4.51 10.01 4.93
N GLY A 97 5.78 9.85 4.61
CA GLY A 97 6.58 8.71 5.02
C GLY A 97 7.89 8.62 4.24
N SER A 98 8.98 8.23 4.92
CA SER A 98 10.30 8.06 4.31
C SER A 98 10.38 6.88 3.33
N ASP A 99 9.43 5.94 3.42
CA ASP A 99 9.29 4.73 2.61
C ASP A 99 8.42 4.90 1.35
N TRP A 100 8.11 6.15 0.98
CA TRP A 100 7.22 6.52 -0.12
C TRP A 100 7.52 5.87 -1.47
N ARG A 101 8.75 5.40 -1.70
CA ARG A 101 9.12 4.74 -2.96
C ARG A 101 8.36 3.42 -3.17
N THR A 102 8.15 2.64 -2.11
CA THR A 102 7.61 1.28 -2.24
C THR A 102 6.34 1.06 -1.43
N ASN A 103 5.97 1.98 -0.54
CA ASN A 103 4.79 1.87 0.30
C ASN A 103 3.55 2.51 -0.37
N ALA A 104 2.59 1.66 -0.76
CA ALA A 104 1.33 2.10 -1.33
C ALA A 104 0.53 3.01 -0.39
N ALA A 105 0.48 2.72 0.91
CA ALA A 105 -0.26 3.53 1.87
C ALA A 105 0.29 4.96 1.96
N THR A 106 1.62 5.10 1.95
CA THR A 106 2.29 6.41 1.92
C THR A 106 1.93 7.19 0.66
N GLN A 107 1.99 6.55 -0.52
CA GLN A 107 1.64 7.20 -1.78
C GLN A 107 0.14 7.56 -1.87
N ILE A 108 -0.75 6.69 -1.36
CA ILE A 108 -2.19 6.92 -1.33
C ILE A 108 -2.53 8.07 -0.37
N SER A 109 -1.90 8.12 0.82
CA SER A 109 -2.10 9.21 1.77
C SER A 109 -1.73 10.56 1.15
N TRP A 110 -0.55 10.65 0.53
CA TRP A 110 -0.15 11.86 -0.19
C TRP A 110 -1.12 12.20 -1.33
N GLY A 111 -1.52 11.21 -2.12
CA GLY A 111 -2.45 11.37 -3.22
C GLY A 111 -3.82 11.89 -2.79
N LEU A 112 -4.31 11.44 -1.64
CA LEU A 112 -5.59 11.86 -1.06
C LEU A 112 -5.55 13.30 -0.57
N ASP A 113 -4.49 13.70 0.12
CA ASP A 113 -4.32 15.09 0.53
C ASP A 113 -4.17 16.01 -0.69
N TYR A 114 -3.42 15.55 -1.71
CA TYR A 114 -3.29 16.29 -2.97
C TYR A 114 -4.64 16.54 -3.66
N VAL A 115 -5.45 15.50 -3.89
CA VAL A 115 -6.77 15.67 -4.55
C VAL A 115 -7.72 16.51 -3.70
N LYS A 116 -7.59 16.45 -2.37
CA LYS A 116 -8.42 17.20 -1.42
C LYS A 116 -8.11 18.68 -1.49
N GLU A 117 -6.84 19.05 -1.39
CA GLU A 117 -6.40 20.45 -1.39
C GLU A 117 -6.72 21.16 -2.70
N ARG A 118 -6.49 20.50 -3.85
CA ARG A 118 -6.61 21.18 -5.15
C ARG A 118 -7.98 21.06 -5.80
N TYR A 119 -8.75 20.03 -5.46
CA TYR A 119 -10.01 19.72 -6.15
C TYR A 119 -11.19 19.45 -5.20
N GLY A 120 -10.99 19.59 -3.88
CA GLY A 120 -12.03 19.29 -2.89
C GLY A 120 -12.30 17.79 -2.69
N GLY A 121 -11.46 16.91 -3.25
CA GLY A 121 -11.54 15.47 -3.09
C GLY A 121 -11.36 14.70 -4.40
N ALA A 122 -11.32 13.36 -4.30
CA ALA A 122 -11.07 12.48 -5.44
C ALA A 122 -12.15 12.61 -6.54
N CYS A 123 -13.42 12.80 -6.17
CA CYS A 123 -14.46 13.02 -7.18
C CYS A 123 -14.41 14.40 -7.82
N GLY A 124 -13.99 15.44 -7.11
CA GLY A 124 -13.72 16.75 -7.72
C GLY A 124 -12.58 16.66 -8.73
N ALA A 125 -11.49 15.99 -8.35
CA ALA A 125 -10.35 15.70 -9.22
C ALA A 125 -10.76 14.91 -10.48
N TRP A 126 -11.55 13.84 -10.31
CA TRP A 126 -12.01 13.03 -11.43
C TRP A 126 -12.94 13.82 -12.38
N SER A 127 -13.83 14.66 -11.83
CA SER A 127 -14.69 15.53 -12.63
C SER A 127 -13.87 16.52 -13.45
N PHE A 128 -12.87 17.16 -12.83
CA PHE A 128 -11.94 18.07 -13.49
C PHE A 128 -11.19 17.36 -14.63
N TRP A 129 -10.63 16.18 -14.34
CA TRP A 129 -9.90 15.39 -15.34
C TRP A 129 -10.80 15.03 -16.53
N ARG A 130 -12.05 14.60 -16.29
CA ARG A 130 -13.01 14.30 -17.37
C ARG A 130 -13.32 15.51 -18.24
N ALA A 131 -13.31 16.71 -17.67
CA ALA A 131 -13.60 17.95 -18.41
C ALA A 131 -12.38 18.49 -19.18
N LYS A 132 -11.16 18.26 -18.68
CA LYS A 132 -9.93 18.90 -19.19
C LYS A 132 -8.96 17.95 -19.88
N GLY A 133 -9.01 16.66 -19.58
CA GLY A 133 -8.07 15.64 -20.06
C GLY A 133 -6.74 15.60 -19.32
N TRP A 134 -6.52 16.48 -18.34
CA TRP A 134 -5.30 16.58 -17.53
C TRP A 134 -5.61 16.77 -16.04
N TYR A 135 -4.61 16.51 -15.19
CA TYR A 135 -4.69 16.50 -13.72
C TYR A 135 -3.43 17.09 -13.06
#